data_AF-A0A291PDH4-F1
#
_entry.id   AF-A0A291PDH4-F1
#
_cell.length_a   1.000
_cell.length_b   1.000
_cell.length_c   1.000
_cell.angle_alpha   90.00
_cell.angle_beta   90.00
_cell.angle_gamma   90.00
#
_symmetry.space_group_name_H-M   'P 1'
#
loop_
_entity.id
_entity.type
_entity.pdbx_description
1 polymer ?
#
loop_
_entity_poly.entity_id
_entity_poly.type
_entity_poly.pdbx_seq_one_letter_code
_entity_poly.pdbx_strand_id
1 'polypeptide(L)'
;MTVKFDATPAEMRTIKRIGRRAAVLLRRHGSDQNYSAIRLSVIMSLNATHSNGCPLDLERLVQADDFNLLHDVVGISKYIDTETGKLTQCFLPRFAKQECAA
;
A
#
# COMPACT_ATOMS: atom_id res chain seq x y z
N MET A 1 0.10 12.84 -16.64
CA MET A 1 0.94 13.05 -15.43
C MET A 1 1.71 11.76 -15.20
N THR A 2 2.99 11.82 -14.82
CA THR A 2 3.80 10.63 -14.55
C THR A 2 3.64 10.21 -13.09
N VAL A 3 3.40 8.92 -12.83
CA VAL A 3 3.35 8.35 -11.49
C VAL A 3 4.65 8.59 -10.72
N LYS A 4 4.54 9.06 -9.47
CA LYS A 4 5.68 9.30 -8.57
C LYS A 4 5.94 8.13 -7.62
N PHE A 5 7.19 8.00 -7.19
CA PHE A 5 7.64 6.96 -6.27
C PHE A 5 8.59 7.57 -5.22
N ASP A 6 8.14 8.65 -4.59
CA ASP A 6 8.98 9.61 -3.87
C ASP A 6 9.06 9.36 -2.36
N ALA A 7 8.59 8.20 -1.88
CA ALA A 7 8.75 7.82 -0.48
C ALA A 7 10.23 7.88 -0.05
N THR A 8 10.49 8.50 1.09
CA THR A 8 11.83 8.68 1.63
C THR A 8 12.50 7.33 1.92
N PRO A 9 13.84 7.27 2.09
CA PRO A 9 14.52 6.04 2.47
C PRO A 9 13.98 5.39 3.76
N ALA A 10 13.49 6.21 4.71
CA ALA A 10 12.86 5.72 5.94
C ALA A 10 11.49 5.10 5.67
N GLU A 11 10.63 5.80 4.94
CA GLU A 11 9.31 5.31 4.55
C GLU A 11 9.41 4.04 3.70
N MET A 12 10.37 3.98 2.77
CA MET A 12 10.63 2.80 1.97
C MET A 12 11.08 1.58 2.79
N ARG A 13 11.77 1.77 3.92
CA ARG A 13 12.06 0.66 4.86
C ARG A 13 10.77 0.11 5.46
N THR A 14 9.84 0.99 5.84
CA THR A 14 8.53 0.61 6.39
C THR A 14 7.65 -0.05 5.33
N ILE A 15 7.55 0.52 4.13
CA ILE A 15 6.82 -0.08 2.98
C ILE A 15 7.36 -1.48 2.66
N LYS A 16 8.69 -1.68 2.66
CA LYS A 16 9.28 -3.01 2.45
C LYS A 16 8.91 -4.00 3.55
N ARG A 17 8.80 -3.58 4.80
CA ARG A 17 8.32 -4.43 5.91
C ARG A 17 6.85 -4.81 5.70
N ILE A 18 6.00 -3.85 5.36
CA ILE A 18 4.58 -4.07 5.06
C ILE A 18 4.45 -5.06 3.89
N GLY A 19 5.17 -4.84 2.79
CA GLY A 19 5.12 -5.72 1.62
C GLY A 19 5.54 -7.16 1.90
N ARG A 20 6.55 -7.38 2.75
CA ARG A 20 6.93 -8.75 3.19
C ARG A 20 5.79 -9.42 3.95
N ARG A 21 5.21 -8.72 4.94
CA ARG A 21 4.11 -9.24 5.76
C ARG A 21 2.87 -9.53 4.90
N ALA A 22 2.46 -8.58 4.06
CA ALA A 22 1.34 -8.74 3.15
C ALA A 22 1.52 -9.92 2.19
N ALA A 23 2.73 -10.13 1.65
CA ALA A 23 2.99 -11.25 0.76
C ALA A 23 2.89 -12.63 1.46
N VAL A 24 3.26 -12.73 2.74
CA VAL A 24 3.02 -13.95 3.53
C VAL A 24 1.52 -14.18 3.72
N LEU A 25 0.78 -13.14 4.11
CA LEU A 25 -0.65 -13.23 4.37
C LEU A 25 -1.44 -13.59 3.11
N LEU A 26 -1.19 -12.91 1.98
CA LEU A 26 -1.88 -13.17 0.71
C LEU A 26 -1.67 -14.60 0.22
N ARG A 27 -0.47 -15.17 0.38
CA ARG A 27 -0.22 -16.58 0.06
C ARG A 27 -0.94 -17.52 1.01
N ARG A 28 -0.96 -17.21 2.31
CA ARG A 28 -1.71 -17.98 3.32
C ARG A 28 -3.21 -18.00 3.03
N HIS A 29 -3.74 -16.94 2.43
CA HIS A 29 -5.15 -16.80 2.05
C HIS A 29 -5.46 -17.23 0.60
N GLY A 30 -4.56 -17.97 -0.06
CA GLY A 30 -4.87 -18.65 -1.32
C GLY A 30 -4.45 -17.92 -2.61
N SER A 31 -3.59 -16.89 -2.54
CA SER A 31 -3.01 -16.31 -3.75
C SER A 31 -2.01 -17.28 -4.42
N ASP A 32 -2.26 -17.62 -5.68
CA ASP A 32 -1.38 -18.49 -6.49
C ASP A 32 -0.11 -17.78 -7.00
N GLN A 33 -0.05 -16.45 -6.90
CA GLN A 33 1.14 -15.69 -7.29
C GLN A 33 2.34 -16.04 -6.38
N ASN A 34 3.54 -16.04 -6.98
CA ASN A 34 4.75 -16.27 -6.21
C ASN A 34 5.01 -15.11 -5.23
N TYR A 35 5.67 -15.42 -4.11
CA TYR A 35 5.92 -14.47 -3.02
C TYR A 35 6.62 -13.18 -3.48
N SER A 36 7.60 -13.30 -4.38
CA SER A 36 8.38 -12.15 -4.86
C SER A 36 7.53 -11.20 -5.69
N ALA A 37 6.64 -11.71 -6.54
CA ALA A 37 5.72 -10.91 -7.35
C ALA A 37 4.73 -10.15 -6.47
N ILE A 38 4.09 -10.84 -5.52
CA ILE A 38 3.16 -10.21 -4.57
C ILE A 38 3.88 -9.10 -3.80
N ARG A 39 5.05 -9.43 -3.21
CA ARG A 39 5.82 -8.47 -2.41
C ARG A 39 6.20 -7.24 -3.21
N LEU A 40 6.65 -7.40 -4.46
CA LEU A 40 7.02 -6.29 -5.32
C LEU A 40 5.81 -5.43 -5.68
N SER A 41 4.71 -6.05 -6.09
CA SER A 41 3.45 -5.37 -6.41
C SER A 41 2.98 -4.51 -5.24
N VAL A 42 2.89 -5.09 -4.03
CA VAL A 42 2.48 -4.37 -2.83
C VAL A 42 3.40 -3.19 -2.52
N ILE A 43 4.73 -3.35 -2.63
CA ILE A 43 5.68 -2.25 -2.40
C ILE A 43 5.45 -1.11 -3.40
N MET A 44 5.24 -1.45 -4.68
CA MET A 44 5.02 -0.46 -5.73
C MET A 44 3.71 0.29 -5.54
N SER A 45 2.60 -0.42 -5.29
CA SER A 45 1.29 0.20 -5.09
C SER A 45 1.25 1.08 -3.84
N LEU A 46 1.85 0.64 -2.72
CA LEU A 46 1.92 1.47 -1.51
C LEU A 46 2.73 2.74 -1.73
N ASN A 47 3.88 2.66 -2.41
CA ASN A 47 4.69 3.84 -2.71
C ASN A 47 3.96 4.79 -3.68
N ALA A 48 3.35 4.25 -4.73
CA ALA A 48 2.56 5.04 -5.67
C ALA A 48 1.39 5.73 -4.97
N THR A 49 0.56 5.02 -4.21
CA THR A 49 -0.54 5.64 -3.45
C THR A 49 -0.05 6.72 -2.50
N HIS A 50 1.00 6.42 -1.72
CA HIS A 50 1.57 7.36 -0.75
C HIS A 50 2.12 8.63 -1.42
N SER A 51 2.71 8.51 -2.62
CA SER A 51 3.35 9.61 -3.34
C SER A 51 2.41 10.38 -4.28
N ASN A 52 1.21 9.86 -4.55
CA ASN A 52 0.30 10.40 -5.57
C ASN A 52 -1.11 10.66 -5.01
N GLY A 53 -1.20 11.46 -3.95
CA GLY A 53 -2.47 12.05 -3.51
C GLY A 53 -3.22 11.31 -2.40
N CYS A 54 -2.69 10.19 -1.89
CA CYS A 54 -3.20 9.57 -0.67
C CYS A 54 -2.04 9.16 0.26
N PRO A 55 -1.44 10.13 0.99
CA PRO A 55 -0.38 9.83 1.94
C PRO A 55 -0.84 8.79 2.97
N LEU A 56 -0.12 7.68 3.07
CA LEU A 56 -0.41 6.61 4.03
C LEU A 56 0.28 6.84 5.38
N ASP A 57 -0.40 6.50 6.47
CA ASP A 57 0.18 6.36 7.79
C ASP A 57 0.90 5.01 7.89
N LEU A 58 2.16 5.01 7.41
CA LEU A 58 2.97 3.80 7.32
C LEU A 58 3.31 3.18 8.68
N GLU A 59 3.35 4.00 9.74
CA GLU A 59 3.63 3.54 11.09
C GLU A 59 2.43 2.78 11.68
N ARG A 60 1.21 3.29 11.50
CA ARG A 60 0.01 2.55 11.90
C ARG A 60 -0.22 1.34 10.99
N LEU A 61 -0.01 1.47 9.69
CA LEU A 61 -0.22 0.37 8.73
C LEU A 61 0.71 -0.81 9.00
N VAL A 62 1.98 -0.58 9.38
CA VAL A 62 2.90 -1.69 9.69
C VAL A 62 2.52 -2.45 10.96
N GLN A 63 1.81 -1.80 11.89
CA GLN A 63 1.32 -2.38 13.14
C GLN A 63 -0.13 -2.88 13.08
N ALA A 64 -0.84 -2.65 11.97
CA ALA A 64 -2.21 -3.09 11.79
C ALA A 64 -2.36 -4.60 12.01
N ASP A 65 -3.51 -5.08 12.47
CA ASP A 65 -3.81 -6.52 12.43
C ASP A 65 -3.89 -7.05 10.98
N ASP A 66 -3.91 -8.38 10.83
CA ASP A 66 -3.85 -9.02 9.50
C ASP A 66 -5.04 -8.64 8.61
N PHE A 67 -6.24 -8.49 9.19
CA PHE A 67 -7.44 -8.15 8.43
C PHE A 67 -7.37 -6.72 7.90
N ASN A 68 -7.03 -5.78 8.77
CA ASN A 68 -6.92 -4.37 8.44
C ASN A 68 -5.76 -4.11 7.45
N LEU A 69 -4.64 -4.81 7.60
CA LEU A 69 -3.54 -4.76 6.64
C LEU A 69 -3.97 -5.27 5.25
N LEU A 70 -4.61 -6.45 5.19
CA LEU A 70 -5.04 -7.03 3.92
C LEU A 70 -6.11 -6.18 3.23
N HIS A 71 -7.06 -5.60 3.99
CA HIS A 71 -8.07 -4.69 3.45
C HIS A 71 -7.43 -3.57 2.63
N ASP A 72 -6.48 -2.85 3.24
CA ASP A 72 -5.84 -1.71 2.58
C ASP A 72 -4.95 -2.16 1.41
N VAL A 73 -4.16 -3.23 1.59
CA VAL A 73 -3.28 -3.72 0.52
C VAL A 73 -4.07 -4.19 -0.70
N VAL A 74 -5.11 -5.01 -0.49
CA VAL A 74 -5.96 -5.52 -1.59
C VAL A 74 -6.76 -4.39 -2.23
N GLY A 75 -7.33 -3.51 -1.41
CA GLY A 75 -8.07 -2.34 -1.90
C GLY A 75 -7.19 -1.42 -2.74
N ILE A 76 -5.99 -1.06 -2.26
CA ILE A 76 -5.02 -0.26 -3.01
C ILE A 76 -4.67 -0.94 -4.33
N SER A 77 -4.31 -2.23 -4.30
CA SER A 77 -3.95 -2.96 -5.53
C SER A 77 -5.10 -3.02 -6.54
N LYS A 78 -6.35 -3.02 -6.08
CA LYS A 78 -7.54 -3.09 -6.94
C LYS A 78 -7.93 -1.73 -7.53
N TYR A 79 -7.74 -0.66 -6.76
CA TYR A 79 -8.28 0.66 -7.11
C TYR A 79 -7.22 1.69 -7.52
N ILE A 80 -5.93 1.34 -7.48
CA ILE A 80 -4.88 2.23 -7.99
C ILE A 80 -4.92 2.30 -9.52
N ASP A 81 -4.95 3.52 -10.04
CA ASP A 81 -4.64 3.78 -11.44
C ASP A 81 -3.11 3.81 -11.60
N THR A 82 -2.57 2.87 -12.36
CA THR A 82 -1.11 2.73 -12.54
C THR A 82 -0.49 3.81 -13.41
N GLU A 83 -1.28 4.55 -14.20
CA GLU A 83 -0.78 5.67 -15.00
C GLU A 83 -0.61 6.93 -14.14
N THR A 84 -1.52 7.15 -13.19
CA THR A 84 -1.54 8.36 -12.36
C THR A 84 -1.04 8.16 -10.92
N GLY A 85 -1.01 6.92 -10.44
CA GLY A 85 -0.72 6.55 -9.04
C GLY A 85 -1.84 6.87 -8.05
N LYS A 86 -2.96 7.44 -8.52
CA LYS A 86 -4.09 7.84 -7.68
C LYS A 86 -5.06 6.69 -7.45
N LEU A 87 -5.75 6.73 -6.31
CA LEU A 87 -6.84 5.81 -6.03
C LEU A 87 -8.11 6.26 -6.77
N THR A 88 -8.84 5.28 -7.30
CA THR A 88 -10.07 5.49 -8.05
C THR A 88 -11.27 4.95 -7.26
N GLN A 89 -12.49 5.12 -7.81
CA GLN A 89 -13.72 4.53 -7.25
C GLN A 89 -14.04 4.95 -5.81
N CYS A 90 -13.59 6.15 -5.40
CA CYS A 90 -13.75 6.68 -4.04
C CYS A 90 -13.20 5.75 -2.94
N PHE A 91 -12.26 4.85 -3.29
CA PHE A 91 -11.62 3.99 -2.31
C PHE A 91 -10.65 4.81 -1.45
N LEU A 92 -10.81 4.71 -0.13
CA LEU A 92 -9.93 5.35 0.85
C LEU A 92 -9.37 4.28 1.79
N PRO A 93 -8.03 4.11 1.86
CA PRO A 93 -7.39 3.19 2.80
C PRO A 93 -7.71 3.59 4.25
N ARG A 94 -7.92 2.61 5.13
CA ARG A 94 -8.16 2.83 6.57
C ARG A 94 -6.98 3.49 7.26
N PHE A 95 -5.78 3.29 6.71
CA PHE A 95 -4.53 3.89 7.18
C PHE A 95 -4.04 5.01 6.25
N ALA A 96 -4.94 5.73 5.59
CA ALA A 96 -4.59 7.06 5.07
C ALA A 96 -4.23 7.99 6.24
N LYS A 97 -3.24 8.86 6.06
CA LYS A 97 -2.97 9.95 7.02
C LYS A 97 -4.23 10.81 7.07
N GLN A 98 -4.73 11.05 8.28
CA GLN A 98 -5.74 12.09 8.47
C GLN A 98 -5.09 13.42 8.14
N GLU A 99 -5.73 14.23 7.29
CA GLU A 99 -5.41 15.65 7.29
C GLU A 99 -5.77 16.17 8.68
N CYS A 100 -4.79 16.69 9.41
CA CYS A 100 -5.10 17.52 10.56
C CYS A 100 -5.97 18.66 10.02
N ALA A 101 -7.24 18.72 10.42
CA ALA A 101 -8.05 19.91 10.24
C ALA A 101 -7.31 21.04 10.96
N ALA A 102 -6.67 21.91 10.18
CA ALA A 102 -6.06 23.14 10.66
C ALA A 102 -7.16 24.17 10.98
#